data_AF-A0AAW1X6M9-F1
#
_entry.id   AF-A0AAW1X6M9-F1
#
_cell.length_a   1.000
_cell.length_b   1.000
_cell.length_c   1.000
_cell.angle_alpha   90.00
_cell.angle_beta   90.00
_cell.angle_gamma   90.00
#
_symmetry.space_group_name_H-M   'P 1'
#
loop_
_entity.id
_entity.type
_entity.pdbx_description
1 polymer ?
#
loop_
_entity_poly.entity_id
_entity_poly.type
_entity_poly.pdbx_seq_one_letter_code
_entity_poly.pdbx_strand_id
1 'polypeptide(L)'
;MSIGIDVEHSVPHVHTQNGLAEAAIKRIQMVTRTLVMRTNIPLSAWGHAVLHAAMLIRLRPTATQIFSAQQLVTGYEPSISHLRIFGCAIYVPITPPQRTKMGPQRRMGVYVGFESPTIIRYVEPLTGGSWVQ
;
A
#
# COMPACT_ATOMS: atom_id res chain seq x y z
N MET A 1 24.56 -8.69 19.90
CA MET A 1 24.53 -7.24 20.14
C MET A 1 23.07 -6.82 20.14
N SER A 2 22.54 -6.36 21.27
CA SER A 2 21.20 -5.76 21.34
C SER A 2 21.23 -4.41 20.61
N ILE A 3 20.18 -4.09 19.87
CA ILE A 3 20.08 -2.88 19.02
C ILE A 3 19.89 -1.59 19.87
N GLY A 4 19.95 -1.68 21.20
CA GLY A 4 19.75 -0.54 22.11
C GLY A 4 18.31 -0.04 22.15
N ILE A 5 17.34 -0.93 21.92
CA ILE A 5 15.90 -0.62 21.96
C ILE A 5 15.36 -1.00 23.34
N ASP A 6 14.82 -0.03 24.06
CA ASP A 6 14.08 -0.25 25.30
C ASP A 6 12.61 -0.54 25.00
N VAL A 7 12.15 -1.71 25.42
CA VAL A 7 10.78 -2.17 25.19
C VAL A 7 9.95 -1.90 26.44
N GLU A 8 9.04 -0.95 26.34
CA GLU A 8 8.06 -0.68 27.38
C GLU A 8 6.74 -1.40 27.07
N HIS A 9 6.26 -2.22 28.01
CA HIS A 9 4.98 -2.90 27.91
C HIS A 9 3.87 -2.04 28.51
N SER A 10 2.73 -1.97 27.82
CA SER A 10 1.54 -1.34 28.38
C SER A 10 1.06 -2.08 29.62
N VAL A 11 0.53 -1.34 30.58
CA VAL A 11 -0.04 -1.92 31.79
C VAL A 11 -1.30 -2.72 31.40
N PRO A 12 -1.44 -3.98 31.85
CA PRO A 12 -2.65 -4.75 31.61
C PRO A 12 -3.90 -3.96 32.02
N HIS A 13 -4.94 -4.00 31.19
CA HIS A 13 -6.23 -3.34 31.42
C HIS A 13 -6.24 -1.80 31.41
N VAL A 14 -5.14 -1.14 31.01
CA VAL A 14 -5.13 0.32 30.78
C VAL A 14 -5.27 0.63 29.29
N HIS A 15 -6.50 0.52 28.79
CA HIS A 15 -6.82 0.75 27.36
C HIS A 15 -6.40 2.14 26.85
N THR A 16 -6.33 3.14 27.73
CA THR A 16 -5.93 4.51 27.38
C THR A 16 -4.49 4.60 26.89
N GLN A 17 -3.58 3.71 27.33
CA GLN A 17 -2.18 3.70 26.88
C GLN A 17 -2.06 3.21 25.42
N ASN A 18 -2.96 2.34 24.94
CA ASN A 18 -2.94 1.80 23.59
C ASN A 18 -3.89 2.53 22.61
N GLY A 19 -4.66 3.50 23.10
CA GLY A 19 -5.73 4.14 22.34
C GLY A 19 -5.28 4.78 21.02
N LEU A 20 -4.07 5.34 20.97
CA LEU A 20 -3.51 5.91 19.74
C LEU A 20 -3.21 4.85 18.68
N ALA A 21 -2.64 3.71 19.08
CA ALA A 21 -2.36 2.61 18.18
C ALA A 21 -3.66 1.97 17.67
N GLU A 22 -4.64 1.76 18.56
CA GLU A 22 -5.96 1.24 18.18
C GLU A 22 -6.70 2.16 17.20
N ALA A 23 -6.66 3.48 17.45
CA ALA A 23 -7.24 4.47 16.55
C ALA A 23 -6.56 4.45 15.17
N ALA A 24 -5.23 4.31 15.12
CA ALA A 24 -4.49 4.19 13.87
C ALA A 24 -4.84 2.91 13.10
N ILE A 25 -4.89 1.76 13.78
CA ILE A 25 -5.28 0.47 13.21
C ILE A 25 -6.70 0.55 12.63
N LYS A 26 -7.65 1.10 13.39
CA LYS A 26 -9.04 1.27 12.96
C LYS A 26 -9.15 2.17 11.71
N ARG A 27 -8.37 3.25 11.66
CA ARG A 27 -8.31 4.15 10.49
C ARG A 27 -7.77 3.42 9.26
N ILE A 28 -6.69 2.65 9.39
CA ILE A 28 -6.12 1.86 8.29
C ILE A 28 -7.13 0.83 7.79
N GLN A 29 -7.79 0.10 8.69
CA GLN A 29 -8.80 -0.91 8.35
C GLN A 29 -10.00 -0.30 7.60
N MET A 30 -10.46 0.88 8.01
CA MET A 30 -11.56 1.59 7.34
C MET A 30 -11.20 1.92 5.88
N VAL A 31 -10.03 2.51 5.65
CA VAL A 31 -9.56 2.84 4.29
C VAL A 31 -9.33 1.57 3.48
N THR A 32 -8.71 0.54 4.08
CA THR A 32 -8.49 -0.76 3.43
C THR A 32 -9.81 -1.36 2.95
N ARG A 33 -10.84 -1.38 3.79
CA ARG A 33 -12.16 -1.91 3.44
C ARG A 33 -12.76 -1.16 2.25
N THR A 34 -12.64 0.17 2.22
CA THR A 34 -13.11 0.95 1.08
C THR A 34 -12.34 0.66 -0.21
N LEU A 35 -11.03 0.44 -0.13
CA LEU A 35 -10.21 0.10 -1.30
C LEU A 35 -10.59 -1.28 -1.86
N VAL A 36 -10.71 -2.28 -1.00
CA VAL A 36 -11.12 -3.64 -1.40
C VAL A 36 -12.54 -3.64 -1.97
N MET A 37 -13.50 -2.95 -1.34
CA MET A 37 -14.88 -2.90 -1.83
C MET A 37 -15.04 -2.17 -3.17
N ARG A 38 -14.18 -1.18 -3.46
CA ARG A 38 -14.22 -0.42 -4.71
C ARG A 38 -13.53 -1.13 -5.87
N THR A 39 -12.77 -2.18 -5.61
CA THR A 39 -11.90 -2.82 -6.61
C THR A 39 -12.26 -4.28 -6.77
N ASN A 40 -12.09 -4.81 -7.98
CA ASN A 40 -12.39 -6.23 -8.24
C ASN A 40 -11.17 -7.12 -7.98
N ILE A 41 -10.41 -6.84 -6.93
CA ILE A 41 -9.22 -7.63 -6.57
C ILE A 41 -9.63 -8.90 -5.80
N PRO A 42 -8.90 -10.01 -5.96
CA PRO A 42 -9.14 -11.20 -5.15
C PRO A 42 -8.91 -10.86 -3.67
N LEU A 43 -9.75 -11.40 -2.78
CA LEU A 43 -9.64 -11.13 -1.34
C LEU A 43 -8.28 -11.54 -0.79
N SER A 44 -7.60 -12.54 -1.37
CA SER A 44 -6.23 -12.93 -1.01
C SER A 44 -5.21 -11.78 -1.11
N ALA A 45 -5.47 -10.77 -1.94
CA ALA A 45 -4.60 -9.62 -2.13
C ALA A 45 -4.86 -8.46 -1.14
N TRP A 46 -5.74 -8.63 -0.14
CA TRP A 46 -6.11 -7.58 0.82
C TRP A 46 -4.91 -6.94 1.56
N GLY A 47 -3.84 -7.68 1.79
CA GLY A 47 -2.62 -7.15 2.41
C GLY A 47 -1.99 -5.99 1.62
N HIS A 48 -2.10 -6.02 0.28
CA HIS A 48 -1.66 -4.90 -0.55
C HIS A 48 -2.54 -3.66 -0.35
N ALA A 49 -3.84 -3.84 -0.16
CA ALA A 49 -4.75 -2.74 0.16
C ALA A 49 -4.41 -2.10 1.51
N VAL A 50 -3.98 -2.89 2.50
CA VAL A 50 -3.51 -2.37 3.81
C VAL A 50 -2.27 -1.49 3.64
N LEU A 51 -1.27 -1.97 2.90
CA LEU A 51 -0.05 -1.23 2.64
C LEU A 51 -0.35 0.08 1.89
N HIS A 52 -1.21 0.02 0.88
CA HIS A 52 -1.63 1.20 0.13
C HIS A 52 -2.41 2.18 1.00
N ALA A 53 -3.32 1.71 1.85
CA ALA A 53 -4.05 2.53 2.82
C ALA A 53 -3.10 3.24 3.80
N ALA A 54 -2.12 2.53 4.35
CA ALA A 54 -1.12 3.10 5.25
C ALA A 54 -0.26 4.16 4.54
N MET A 55 0.10 3.95 3.26
CA MET A 55 0.80 4.94 2.45
C MET A 55 -0.04 6.21 2.24
N LEU A 56 -1.31 6.07 1.85
CA LEU A 56 -2.23 7.20 1.70
C LEU A 56 -2.40 7.99 3.00
N ILE A 57 -2.50 7.31 4.15
CA ILE A 57 -2.63 7.96 5.45
C ILE A 57 -1.36 8.76 5.81
N ARG A 58 -0.17 8.25 5.46
CA ARG A 58 1.10 8.95 5.72
C ARG A 58 1.31 10.19 4.83
N LEU A 59 0.82 10.12 3.58
CA LEU A 59 0.95 11.22 2.62
C LEU A 59 -0.11 12.30 2.75
N ARG A 60 -1.31 11.96 3.22
CA ARG A 60 -2.41 12.90 3.35
C ARG A 60 -2.24 13.75 4.62
N PRO A 61 -2.19 15.09 4.54
CA PRO A 61 -2.31 15.95 5.71
C PRO A 61 -3.62 15.69 6.46
N THR A 62 -3.61 15.86 7.78
CA THR A 62 -4.83 15.77 8.60
C THR A 62 -5.55 17.13 8.60
N ALA A 63 -6.86 17.17 8.87
CA ALA A 63 -7.62 18.43 8.90
C ALA A 63 -7.01 19.53 9.81
N THR A 64 -6.25 19.13 10.83
CA THR A 64 -5.59 20.02 11.78
C THR A 64 -4.13 20.31 11.46
N GLN A 65 -3.58 19.74 10.38
CA GLN A 65 -2.17 19.84 10.02
C GLN A 65 -2.00 20.20 8.54
N ILE A 66 -1.12 21.17 8.28
CA ILE A 66 -0.80 21.60 6.91
C ILE A 66 0.10 20.57 6.22
N PHE A 67 1.02 19.95 6.96
CA PHE A 67 1.99 19.00 6.45
C PHE A 67 1.56 17.54 6.64
N SER A 68 2.03 16.67 5.75
CA SER A 68 1.81 15.22 5.85
C SER A 68 2.60 14.60 6.99
N ALA A 69 2.13 13.47 7.54
CA ALA A 69 2.86 12.77 8.59
C ALA A 69 4.26 12.35 8.11
N GLN A 70 4.40 11.96 6.84
CA GLN A 70 5.70 11.66 6.25
C GLN A 70 6.62 12.88 6.26
N GLN A 71 6.14 14.04 5.83
CA GLN A 71 6.92 15.29 5.83
C GLN A 71 7.33 15.73 7.23
N LEU A 72 6.47 15.55 8.23
CA LEU A 72 6.78 15.88 9.62
C LEU A 72 7.90 15.01 10.18
N VAL A 73 7.99 13.75 9.76
CA VAL A 73 9.03 12.82 10.22
C VAL A 73 10.33 12.99 9.44
N THR A 74 10.28 13.19 8.13
CA THR A 74 11.48 13.25 7.28
C THR A 74 12.01 14.65 7.06
N GLY A 75 11.19 15.70 7.29
CA GLY A 75 11.50 17.09 6.95
C GLY A 75 11.38 17.42 5.46
N TYR A 76 11.13 16.43 4.60
CA TYR A 76 11.06 16.60 3.15
C TYR A 76 9.63 16.43 2.62
N GLU A 77 9.22 17.28 1.70
CA GLU A 77 7.93 17.13 1.02
C GLU A 77 7.90 15.84 0.20
N PRO A 78 6.92 14.95 0.42
CA PRO A 78 6.86 13.70 -0.31
C PRO A 78 6.37 13.92 -1.74
N SER A 79 7.09 13.36 -2.72
CA SER A 79 6.59 13.31 -4.10
C SER A 79 5.38 12.40 -4.20
N ILE A 80 4.28 12.88 -4.81
CA ILE A 80 3.07 12.10 -5.08
C ILE A 80 2.95 11.68 -6.55
N SER A 81 3.93 12.01 -7.40
CA SER A 81 3.88 11.78 -8.85
C SER A 81 3.79 10.29 -9.24
N HIS A 82 4.25 9.40 -8.36
CA HIS A 82 4.20 7.96 -8.53
C HIS A 82 2.89 7.34 -8.03
N LEU A 83 2.03 8.10 -7.34
CA LEU A 83 0.76 7.61 -6.83
C LEU A 83 -0.18 7.29 -7.99
N ARG A 84 -0.83 6.13 -7.91
CA ARG A 84 -1.85 5.67 -8.87
C ARG A 84 -3.07 5.18 -8.11
N ILE A 85 -4.21 5.16 -8.80
CA ILE A 85 -5.47 4.68 -8.23
C ILE A 85 -5.33 3.18 -7.93
N PHE A 86 -5.50 2.79 -6.67
CA PHE A 86 -5.53 1.39 -6.27
C PHE A 86 -6.60 0.62 -7.05
N GLY A 87 -6.24 -0.55 -7.57
CA GLY A 87 -7.14 -1.40 -8.35
C GLY A 87 -7.38 -0.93 -9.79
N CYS A 88 -6.64 0.06 -10.31
CA CYS A 88 -6.74 0.42 -11.71
C CYS A 88 -6.15 -0.67 -12.62
N ALA A 89 -6.70 -0.79 -13.83
CA ALA A 89 -6.14 -1.65 -14.85
C ALA A 89 -4.81 -1.08 -15.35
N ILE A 90 -3.79 -1.94 -15.43
CA ILE A 90 -2.48 -1.61 -15.98
C ILE A 90 -2.10 -2.63 -17.05
N TYR A 91 -1.27 -2.20 -18.00
CA TYR A 91 -0.73 -3.08 -19.05
C TYR A 91 0.77 -3.21 -18.89
N VAL A 92 1.18 -4.41 -18.47
CA VAL A 92 2.55 -4.70 -18.12
C VAL A 92 3.25 -5.39 -19.30
N PRO A 93 4.45 -4.94 -19.73
CA PRO A 93 5.19 -5.58 -20.81
C PRO A 93 5.51 -7.04 -20.47
N ILE A 94 5.20 -7.95 -21.39
CA ILE A 94 5.61 -9.36 -21.27
C ILE A 94 7.12 -9.43 -21.51
N THR A 95 7.83 -10.23 -20.72
CA THR A 95 9.28 -10.41 -20.89
C THR A 95 9.58 -11.10 -22.21
N PRO A 96 10.66 -10.73 -22.94
CA PRO A 96 10.97 -11.29 -24.26
C PRO A 96 10.91 -12.82 -24.38
N PRO A 97 11.37 -13.62 -23.39
CA PRO A 97 11.29 -15.08 -23.46
C PRO A 97 9.87 -15.64 -23.47
N GLN A 98 8.90 -14.90 -22.92
CA GLN A 98 7.48 -15.28 -22.86
C GLN A 98 6.68 -14.70 -24.03
N ARG A 99 7.32 -13.94 -24.94
CA ARG A 99 6.65 -13.38 -26.11
C ARG A 99 6.61 -14.40 -27.24
N THR A 100 5.47 -14.50 -27.90
CA THR A 100 5.33 -15.21 -29.17
C THR A 100 5.53 -14.23 -30.33
N LYS A 101 6.07 -14.68 -31.47
CA LYS A 101 6.40 -13.86 -32.65
C LYS A 101 5.25 -12.97 -33.16
N MET A 102 4.00 -13.38 -32.96
CA MET A 102 2.78 -12.58 -33.23
C MET A 102 1.81 -12.55 -32.04
N GLY A 103 2.32 -12.80 -30.83
CA GLY A 103 1.50 -12.84 -29.61
C GLY A 103 1.34 -11.47 -28.95
N PRO A 104 0.49 -11.39 -27.90
CA PRO A 104 0.36 -10.18 -27.10
C PRO A 104 1.72 -9.74 -26.55
N GLN A 105 1.98 -8.42 -26.62
CA GLN A 105 3.23 -7.82 -26.11
C GLN A 105 3.09 -7.34 -24.66
N ARG A 106 1.86 -7.21 -24.17
CA ARG A 106 1.52 -6.76 -22.82
C ARG A 106 0.46 -7.66 -22.22
N ARG A 107 0.49 -7.80 -20.91
CA ARG A 107 -0.54 -8.48 -20.12
C ARG A 107 -1.31 -7.47 -19.29
N MET A 108 -2.60 -7.73 -19.09
CA MET A 108 -3.44 -6.93 -18.20
C MET A 108 -3.19 -7.34 -16.75
N GLY A 109 -2.97 -6.36 -15.89
CA GLY A 109 -2.86 -6.52 -14.45
C GLY A 109 -3.71 -5.51 -13.71
N VAL A 110 -3.89 -5.72 -12.42
CA VAL A 110 -4.54 -4.79 -11.51
C VAL A 110 -3.49 -4.19 -10.59
N TYR A 111 -3.36 -2.86 -10.57
CA TYR A 111 -2.40 -2.17 -9.73
C TYR A 111 -2.74 -2.34 -8.25
N VAL A 112 -1.77 -2.79 -7.45
CA VAL A 112 -1.95 -2.99 -6.00
C VAL A 112 -0.92 -2.24 -5.14
N GLY A 113 -0.04 -1.46 -5.77
CA GLY A 113 0.95 -0.65 -5.05
C GLY A 113 2.26 -0.53 -5.82
N PHE A 114 3.30 -0.14 -5.10
CA PHE A 114 4.65 0.05 -5.65
C PHE A 114 5.67 -0.23 -4.55
N GLU A 115 6.88 -0.55 -4.97
CA GLU A 115 8.03 -0.77 -4.07
C GLU A 115 8.99 0.41 -4.11
N SER A 116 9.15 1.00 -5.29
CA SER A 116 9.86 2.25 -5.52
C SER A 116 9.06 3.11 -6.50
N PRO A 117 9.40 4.39 -6.70
CA PRO A 117 8.71 5.24 -7.68
C PRO A 117 8.66 4.66 -9.10
N THR A 118 9.56 3.71 -9.42
CA THR A 118 9.67 3.06 -10.72
C THR A 118 9.16 1.61 -10.75
N ILE A 119 9.11 0.93 -9.60
CA ILE A 119 8.74 -0.50 -9.50
C ILE A 119 7.31 -0.62 -8.99
N ILE A 120 6.43 -1.18 -9.81
CA ILE A 120 5.00 -1.33 -9.50
C ILE A 120 4.67 -2.77 -9.11
N ARG A 121 3.72 -2.91 -8.18
CA ARG A 121 3.16 -4.19 -7.78
C ARG A 121 1.79 -4.36 -8.40
N TYR A 122 1.54 -5.53 -8.99
CA TYR A 122 0.28 -5.84 -9.62
C TYR A 122 -0.15 -7.28 -9.39
N VAL A 123 -1.46 -7.50 -9.51
CA VAL A 123 -2.07 -8.82 -9.43
C VAL A 123 -2.69 -9.15 -10.78
N GLU A 124 -2.49 -10.36 -11.26
CA GLU A 124 -3.20 -10.85 -12.45
C GLU A 124 -4.63 -11.27 -12.06
N PRO A 125 -5.67 -10.75 -12.72
CA PRO A 125 -7.05 -10.96 -12.31
C PRO A 125 -7.52 -12.43 -12.44
N LEU A 126 -6.85 -13.24 -13.27
CA LEU A 126 -7.25 -14.61 -13.55
C LEU A 126 -6.55 -15.65 -12.67
N THR A 127 -5.40 -15.32 -12.10
CA THR A 127 -4.49 -16.27 -11.45
C THR A 127 -4.35 -16.04 -9.94
N GLY A 128 -4.76 -14.88 -9.43
CA GLY A 128 -4.65 -14.52 -8.01
C GLY A 128 -3.20 -14.38 -7.49
N GLY A 129 -2.20 -14.63 -8.34
CA GLY A 129 -0.78 -14.45 -8.04
C GLY A 129 -0.39 -12.97 -8.07
N SER A 130 0.33 -12.52 -7.04
CA SER A 130 0.94 -11.19 -6.98
C SER A 130 2.33 -11.23 -7.62
N TRP A 131 2.60 -10.33 -8.56
CA TRP A 131 3.89 -10.17 -9.22
C TRP A 131 4.43 -8.73 -9.01
N VAL A 132 5.75 -8.60 -8.98
CA VAL A 132 6.46 -7.32 -8.87
C VAL A 132 7.25 -7.10 -10.15
N GLN A 133 7.18 -5.91 -10.74
CA GLN A 133 7.90 -5.57 -11.98
C GLN A 133 8.46 -4.15 -11.97
#